data_AF-K6YYA7-F1
#
_entry.id   AF-K6YYA7-F1
#
_cell.length_a   1.000
_cell.length_b   1.000
_cell.length_c   1.000
_cell.angle_alpha   90.00
_cell.angle_beta   90.00
_cell.angle_gamma   90.00
#
_symmetry.space_group_name_H-M   'P 1'
#
loop_
_entity.id
_entity.type
_entity.pdbx_description
1 polymer ?
#
loop_
_entity_poly.entity_id
_entity_poly.type
_entity_poly.pdbx_seq_one_letter_code
_entity_poly.pdbx_strand_id
1 'polypeptide(L)'
;MKLTKLLILFISVFLAACTTGQLFYVDSQGKKHLGCDVEFVGLPSVDKFAVEYALSLCAKSFVKKGYQINETYLLDIDTSIPDAPCGMMWSHELAKQMYSSGELSKKEYGYIVAHIDLGLAVTNECT
;
A
#
# COMPACT_ATOMS: atom_id res chain seq x y z
N MET A 1 -21.71 -39.47 -3.79
CA MET A 1 -21.70 -38.13 -4.45
C MET A 1 -21.78 -37.00 -3.41
N LYS A 2 -20.82 -36.90 -2.46
CA LYS A 2 -20.84 -35.84 -1.42
C LYS A 2 -19.44 -35.37 -0.98
N LEU A 3 -18.42 -36.23 -0.97
CA LEU A 3 -17.05 -35.85 -0.56
C LEU A 3 -16.29 -35.04 -1.63
N THR A 4 -16.42 -35.41 -2.90
CA THR A 4 -15.71 -34.76 -4.01
C THR A 4 -16.19 -33.33 -4.28
N LYS A 5 -17.47 -33.03 -4.06
CA LYS A 5 -18.02 -31.67 -4.19
C LYS A 5 -17.59 -30.75 -3.04
N LEU A 6 -17.40 -31.32 -1.83
CA LEU A 6 -16.92 -30.58 -0.66
C LEU A 6 -15.43 -30.20 -0.80
N LEU A 7 -14.63 -31.08 -1.41
CA LEU A 7 -13.22 -30.83 -1.70
C LEU A 7 -13.01 -29.70 -2.72
N ILE A 8 -13.87 -29.64 -3.76
CA ILE A 8 -13.82 -28.58 -4.79
C ILE A 8 -14.19 -27.21 -4.18
N LEU A 9 -15.14 -27.17 -3.24
CA LEU A 9 -15.53 -25.94 -2.53
C LEU A 9 -14.41 -25.39 -1.62
N PHE A 10 -13.56 -26.27 -1.08
CA PHE A 10 -12.42 -25.88 -0.24
C PHE A 10 -11.25 -25.31 -1.06
N ILE A 11 -11.06 -25.80 -2.29
CA ILE A 11 -9.98 -25.36 -3.19
C ILE A 11 -10.25 -23.94 -3.73
N SER A 12 -11.52 -23.55 -3.91
CA SER A 12 -11.88 -22.19 -4.37
C SER A 12 -11.61 -21.08 -3.35
N VAL A 13 -11.36 -21.40 -2.08
CA VAL A 13 -11.06 -20.41 -1.02
C VAL A 13 -9.59 -19.92 -1.07
N PHE A 14 -8.73 -20.56 -1.86
CA PHE A 14 -7.34 -20.15 -2.07
C PHE A 14 -7.13 -19.20 -3.27
N LEU A 15 -8.19 -18.57 -3.78
CA LEU A 15 -8.03 -17.42 -4.67
C LEU A 15 -7.20 -16.38 -3.91
N ALA A 16 -5.97 -16.14 -4.38
CA ALA A 16 -5.02 -15.23 -3.77
C ALA A 16 -5.72 -13.91 -3.41
N ALA A 17 -5.65 -13.54 -2.14
CA ALA A 17 -6.24 -12.31 -1.66
C ALA A 17 -5.34 -11.13 -2.07
N CYS A 18 -5.47 -10.70 -3.32
CA CYS A 18 -4.88 -9.45 -3.78
C CYS A 18 -5.65 -8.29 -3.15
N THR A 19 -4.92 -7.30 -2.64
CA THR A 19 -5.51 -6.04 -2.17
C THR A 19 -5.22 -4.96 -3.19
N THR A 20 -6.26 -4.42 -3.80
CA THR A 20 -6.15 -3.45 -4.90
C THR A 20 -6.78 -2.12 -4.54
N GLY A 21 -6.42 -1.07 -5.26
CA GLY A 21 -7.03 0.24 -5.12
C GLY A 21 -6.79 1.12 -6.34
N GLN A 22 -7.77 1.95 -6.67
CA GLN A 22 -7.69 2.88 -7.78
C GLN A 22 -8.00 4.30 -7.31
N LEU A 23 -7.28 5.27 -7.89
CA LEU A 23 -7.58 6.69 -7.74
C LEU A 23 -7.87 7.28 -9.12
N PHE A 24 -8.95 8.05 -9.21
CA PHE A 24 -9.26 8.85 -10.38
C PHE A 24 -9.10 10.34 -10.06
N TYR A 25 -8.64 11.10 -11.05
CA TYR A 25 -8.60 12.56 -10.97
C TYR A 25 -9.49 13.17 -12.06
N VAL A 26 -9.87 14.43 -11.86
CA VAL A 26 -10.64 15.25 -12.79
C VAL A 26 -9.73 16.35 -13.33
N ASP A 27 -9.63 16.44 -14.65
CA ASP A 27 -8.85 17.47 -15.32
C ASP A 27 -9.57 18.83 -15.37
N SER A 28 -8.88 19.84 -15.90
CA SER A 28 -9.44 21.20 -16.03
C SER A 28 -10.64 21.30 -16.98
N GLN A 29 -10.91 20.27 -17.78
CA GLN A 29 -12.08 20.17 -18.67
C GLN A 29 -13.24 19.42 -18.01
N GLY A 30 -13.08 18.96 -16.75
CA GLY A 30 -14.08 18.18 -16.04
C GLY A 30 -14.07 16.70 -16.41
N LYS A 31 -13.05 16.20 -17.15
CA LYS A 31 -12.97 14.80 -17.56
C LYS A 31 -12.27 13.96 -16.49
N LYS A 32 -12.87 12.81 -16.18
CA LYS A 32 -12.33 11.81 -15.25
C LYS A 32 -11.27 10.94 -15.94
N HIS A 33 -10.13 10.75 -15.29
CA HIS A 33 -9.02 9.91 -15.74
C HIS A 33 -8.55 8.98 -14.62
N LEU A 34 -8.13 7.76 -14.98
CA LEU A 34 -7.46 6.87 -14.04
C LEU A 34 -6.08 7.47 -13.74
N GLY A 35 -5.85 7.79 -12.46
CA GLY A 35 -4.59 8.37 -11.99
C GLY A 35 -3.62 7.31 -11.49
N CYS A 36 -4.09 6.45 -10.58
CA CYS A 36 -3.32 5.33 -10.05
C CYS A 36 -4.16 4.07 -10.00
N ASP A 37 -3.50 2.94 -10.23
CA ASP A 37 -4.02 1.59 -10.05
C ASP A 37 -2.92 0.79 -9.36
N VAL A 38 -3.18 0.32 -8.15
CA VAL A 38 -2.19 -0.33 -7.29
C VAL A 38 -2.71 -1.69 -6.83
N GLU A 39 -1.79 -2.64 -6.75
CA GLU A 39 -2.04 -4.00 -6.30
C GLU A 39 -0.91 -4.44 -5.39
N PHE A 40 -1.26 -5.00 -4.24
CA PHE A 40 -0.33 -5.63 -3.31
C PHE A 40 -0.79 -7.05 -3.02
N VAL A 41 0.17 -7.98 -2.98
CA VAL A 41 -0.07 -9.40 -2.77
C VAL A 41 0.81 -9.90 -1.63
N GLY A 42 0.19 -10.20 -0.50
CA GLY A 42 0.90 -10.73 0.66
C GLY A 42 -0.06 -11.08 1.79
N LEU A 43 -0.09 -10.22 2.80
CA LEU A 43 -0.95 -10.40 3.96
C LEU A 43 -2.08 -9.36 3.89
N PRO A 44 -3.34 -9.73 3.61
CA PRO A 44 -4.41 -8.75 3.37
C PRO A 44 -4.61 -7.74 4.51
N SER A 45 -4.34 -8.15 5.75
CA SER A 45 -4.45 -7.27 6.92
C SER A 45 -3.35 -6.18 6.99
N VAL A 46 -2.29 -6.31 6.20
CA VAL A 46 -1.18 -5.37 6.00
C VAL A 46 -1.33 -4.67 4.65
N ASP A 47 -1.62 -5.42 3.59
CA ASP A 47 -1.70 -4.91 2.22
C ASP A 47 -2.73 -3.78 2.05
N LYS A 48 -3.81 -3.78 2.86
CA LYS A 48 -4.77 -2.66 2.90
C LYS A 48 -4.11 -1.31 3.23
N PHE A 49 -3.08 -1.33 4.08
CA PHE A 49 -2.32 -0.12 4.44
C PHE A 49 -1.31 0.24 3.35
N ALA A 50 -0.76 -0.74 2.64
CA ALA A 50 0.08 -0.47 1.47
C ALA A 50 -0.71 0.25 0.36
N VAL A 51 -1.94 -0.22 0.06
CA VAL A 51 -2.86 0.45 -0.87
C VAL A 51 -3.20 1.86 -0.37
N GLU A 52 -3.56 2.01 0.90
CA GLU A 52 -3.88 3.30 1.51
C GLU A 52 -2.74 4.33 1.35
N TYR A 53 -1.51 3.91 1.65
CA TYR A 53 -0.30 4.73 1.51
C TYR A 53 -0.08 5.17 0.06
N ALA A 54 -0.11 4.23 -0.88
CA ALA A 54 0.14 4.51 -2.29
C ALA A 54 -0.93 5.43 -2.89
N LEU A 55 -2.21 5.20 -2.56
CA LEU A 55 -3.30 6.07 -3.00
C LEU A 55 -3.22 7.47 -2.37
N SER A 56 -2.81 7.59 -1.10
CA SER A 56 -2.61 8.90 -0.46
C SER A 56 -1.50 9.71 -1.13
N LEU A 57 -0.34 9.11 -1.38
CA LEU A 57 0.74 9.79 -2.11
C LEU A 57 0.32 10.17 -3.53
N CYS A 58 -0.40 9.28 -4.21
CA CYS A 58 -0.95 9.55 -5.53
C CYS A 58 -1.92 10.75 -5.52
N ALA A 59 -2.87 10.77 -4.57
CA ALA A 59 -3.82 11.85 -4.38
C ALA A 59 -3.13 13.19 -4.16
N LYS A 60 -2.17 13.24 -3.23
CA LYS A 60 -1.37 14.44 -2.94
C LYS A 60 -0.60 14.92 -4.18
N SER A 61 -0.07 13.99 -4.99
CA SER A 61 0.63 14.31 -6.25
C SER A 61 -0.29 14.95 -7.30
N PHE A 62 -1.50 14.41 -7.50
CA PHE A 62 -2.45 14.97 -8.46
C PHE A 62 -2.99 16.33 -8.03
N VAL A 63 -3.30 16.51 -6.74
CA VAL A 63 -3.71 17.81 -6.20
C VAL A 63 -2.59 18.84 -6.32
N LYS A 64 -1.32 18.45 -6.05
CA LYS A 64 -0.15 19.34 -6.26
C LYS A 64 0.01 19.77 -7.72
N LYS A 65 -0.42 18.94 -8.68
CA LYS A 65 -0.43 19.27 -10.12
C LYS A 65 -1.63 20.12 -10.56
N GLY A 66 -2.53 20.48 -9.64
CA GLY A 66 -3.72 21.31 -9.92
C GLY A 66 -4.95 20.52 -10.37
N TYR A 67 -4.93 19.19 -10.26
CA TYR A 67 -6.08 18.35 -10.57
C TYR A 67 -7.01 18.20 -9.36
N GLN A 68 -8.28 17.90 -9.61
CA GLN A 68 -9.25 17.57 -8.56
C GLN A 68 -9.37 16.06 -8.37
N ILE A 69 -9.71 15.61 -7.17
CA ILE A 69 -10.03 14.21 -6.86
C ILE A 69 -11.31 14.14 -6.03
N ASN A 70 -12.02 13.02 -6.08
CA ASN A 70 -13.25 12.85 -5.30
C ASN A 70 -12.96 12.29 -3.90
N GLU A 71 -11.96 11.41 -3.79
CA GLU A 71 -11.57 10.72 -2.56
C GLU A 71 -10.70 11.61 -1.67
N THR A 72 -11.23 12.77 -1.26
CA THR A 72 -10.48 13.81 -0.53
C THR A 72 -9.91 13.35 0.81
N TYR A 73 -10.50 12.34 1.45
CA TYR A 73 -9.98 11.76 2.68
C TYR A 73 -8.52 11.25 2.54
N LEU A 74 -8.10 10.87 1.33
CA LEU A 74 -6.73 10.43 1.04
C LEU A 74 -5.70 11.55 1.26
N LEU A 75 -6.12 12.80 1.23
CA LEU A 75 -5.26 13.97 1.49
C LEU A 75 -4.95 14.12 2.97
N ASP A 76 -5.84 13.67 3.85
CA ASP A 76 -5.73 13.80 5.30
C ASP A 76 -4.93 12.65 5.95
N ILE A 77 -4.62 11.62 5.18
CA ILE A 77 -3.85 10.46 5.66
C ILE A 77 -2.43 10.89 5.95
N ASP A 78 -2.00 10.72 7.20
CA ASP A 78 -0.59 10.83 7.56
C ASP A 78 0.17 9.63 6.96
N THR A 79 1.07 9.94 6.03
CA THR A 79 1.93 8.99 5.31
C THR A 79 3.34 8.96 5.90
N SER A 80 3.52 9.40 7.15
CA SER A 80 4.78 9.19 7.87
C SER A 80 5.03 7.69 8.08
N ILE A 81 6.31 7.29 7.99
CA ILE A 81 6.81 5.97 8.36
C ILE A 81 7.95 6.16 9.36
N PRO A 82 8.21 5.19 10.25
CA PRO A 82 9.40 5.26 11.09
C PRO A 82 10.66 5.20 10.21
N ASP A 83 11.70 5.88 10.66
CA ASP A 83 13.00 5.81 10.00
C ASP A 83 13.55 4.39 10.03
N ALA A 84 14.26 4.00 8.98
CA ALA A 84 15.03 2.77 8.99
C ALA A 84 16.08 2.84 10.12
N PRO A 85 16.55 1.70 10.66
CA PRO A 85 17.68 1.68 11.56
C PRO A 85 18.86 2.50 11.04
N CYS A 86 19.60 3.09 11.96
CA CYS A 86 20.70 4.00 11.63
C CYS A 86 21.70 3.39 10.62
N GLY A 87 22.00 4.13 9.54
CA GLY A 87 22.90 3.68 8.48
C GLY A 87 22.33 2.59 7.58
N MET A 88 21.04 2.27 7.72
CA MET A 88 20.34 1.32 6.87
C MET A 88 19.29 2.01 6.01
N MET A 89 18.90 1.33 4.94
CA MET A 89 17.74 1.64 4.13
C MET A 89 16.67 0.58 4.39
N TRP A 90 15.39 0.96 4.33
CA TRP A 90 14.31 -0.02 4.37
C TRP A 90 14.45 -1.03 3.22
N SER A 91 14.51 -2.31 3.57
CA SER A 91 14.35 -3.44 2.63
C SER A 91 13.15 -4.29 3.05
N HIS A 92 12.62 -5.11 2.15
CA HIS A 92 11.52 -6.00 2.48
C HIS A 92 11.90 -6.98 3.59
N GLU A 93 13.13 -7.49 3.58
CA GLU A 93 13.65 -8.40 4.60
C GLU A 93 13.68 -7.73 5.98
N LEU A 94 14.22 -6.52 6.06
CA LEU A 94 14.32 -5.76 7.30
C LEU A 94 12.93 -5.41 7.85
N ALA A 95 12.04 -4.89 7.01
CA ALA A 95 10.67 -4.56 7.38
C ALA A 95 9.91 -5.81 7.87
N LYS A 96 10.07 -6.94 7.17
CA LYS A 96 9.46 -8.21 7.58
C LYS A 96 10.02 -8.70 8.91
N GLN A 97 11.33 -8.59 9.13
CA GLN A 97 11.95 -8.98 10.39
C GLN A 97 11.39 -8.17 11.56
N MET A 98 11.36 -6.83 11.43
CA MET A 98 10.88 -5.92 12.48
C MET A 98 9.37 -6.06 12.73
N TYR A 99 8.57 -6.32 11.70
CA TYR A 99 7.16 -6.68 11.89
C TYR A 99 7.01 -8.01 12.65
N SER A 100 7.83 -9.00 12.32
CA SER A 100 7.78 -10.32 12.95
C SER A 100 8.25 -10.31 14.41
N SER A 101 9.14 -9.39 14.79
CA SER A 101 9.57 -9.16 16.18
C SER A 101 8.60 -8.29 16.98
N GLY A 102 7.57 -7.73 16.34
CA GLY A 102 6.58 -6.85 16.98
C GLY A 102 7.01 -5.39 17.12
N GLU A 103 8.11 -5.00 16.48
CA GLU A 103 8.61 -3.61 16.45
C GLU A 103 7.83 -2.71 15.49
N LEU A 104 7.19 -3.31 14.47
CA LEU A 104 6.30 -2.60 13.55
C LEU A 104 4.86 -3.06 13.74
N SER A 105 3.92 -2.11 13.75
CA SER A 105 2.50 -2.40 13.57
C SER A 105 2.21 -2.83 12.13
N LYS A 106 1.00 -3.38 11.89
CA LYS A 106 0.53 -3.72 10.54
C LYS A 106 0.51 -2.51 9.60
N LYS A 107 0.18 -1.33 10.14
CA LYS A 107 0.10 -0.08 9.39
C LYS A 107 1.49 0.35 8.95
N GLU A 108 2.43 0.44 9.90
CA GLU A 108 3.81 0.82 9.60
C GLU A 108 4.45 -0.16 8.63
N TYR A 109 4.29 -1.47 8.84
CA TYR A 109 4.81 -2.48 7.92
C TYR A 109 4.23 -2.34 6.50
N GLY A 110 2.91 -2.16 6.38
CA GLY A 110 2.27 -1.97 5.06
C GLY A 110 2.73 -0.69 4.36
N TYR A 111 2.88 0.40 5.10
CA TYR A 111 3.38 1.66 4.56
C TYR A 111 4.84 1.55 4.11
N ILE A 112 5.69 0.90 4.90
CA ILE A 112 7.10 0.66 4.55
C ILE A 112 7.20 -0.21 3.30
N VAL A 113 6.40 -1.28 3.19
CA VAL A 113 6.35 -2.13 1.97
C VAL A 113 6.01 -1.29 0.74
N ALA A 114 4.94 -0.50 0.80
CA ALA A 114 4.58 0.39 -0.31
C ALA A 114 5.67 1.45 -0.59
N HIS A 115 6.32 1.98 0.44
CA HIS A 115 7.42 2.93 0.31
C HIS A 115 8.62 2.33 -0.43
N ILE A 116 8.96 1.06 -0.15
CA ILE A 116 10.00 0.31 -0.87
C ILE A 116 9.58 0.07 -2.32
N ASP A 117 8.37 -0.43 -2.55
CA ASP A 117 7.87 -0.78 -3.90
C ASP A 117 7.74 0.43 -4.82
N LEU A 118 7.48 1.62 -4.25
CA LEU A 118 7.46 2.88 -4.97
C LEU A 118 8.87 3.46 -5.23
N GLY A 119 9.93 2.79 -4.77
CA GLY A 119 11.32 3.20 -4.95
C GLY A 119 11.71 4.43 -4.13
N LEU A 120 11.04 4.66 -2.99
CA LEU A 120 11.26 5.84 -2.14
C LEU A 120 12.26 5.59 -1.01
N ALA A 121 12.62 4.33 -0.75
CA ALA A 121 13.54 3.96 0.32
C ALA A 121 14.93 4.59 0.10
N VAL A 122 15.46 5.22 1.14
CA VAL A 122 16.78 5.83 1.18
C VAL A 122 17.51 5.42 2.46
N THR A 123 18.83 5.59 2.48
CA THR A 123 19.62 5.35 3.70
C THR A 123 19.25 6.38 4.76
N ASN A 124 19.01 5.93 5.99
CA ASN A 124 18.85 6.79 7.14
C ASN A 124 20.23 7.30 7.59
N GLU A 125 20.55 8.53 7.17
CA GLU A 125 21.77 9.24 7.57
C GLU A 125 21.65 9.76 9.00
N CYS A 126 22.44 9.22 9.92
CA CYS A 126 22.38 9.57 11.33
C CYS A 126 23.28 10.77 11.63
N THR A 127 22.72 11.79 12.26
CA THR A 127 23.45 12.96 12.76
C THR A 127 23.65 12.90 14.27
#